data_AF-A0A2H0B4N1-F1
#
_entry.id   AF-A0A2H0B4N1-F1
#
_cell.length_a   1.000
_cell.length_b   1.000
_cell.length_c   1.000
_cell.angle_alpha   90.00
_cell.angle_beta   90.00
_cell.angle_gamma   90.00
#
_symmetry.space_group_name_H-M   'P 1'
#
loop_
_entity.id
_entity.type
_entity.pdbx_description
1 polymer ?
#
loop_
_entity_poly.entity_id
_entity_poly.type
_entity_poly.pdbx_seq_one_letter_code
_entity_poly.pdbx_strand_id
1 'polypeptide(L)'
;MTYLQVRLEPAIKTEAEMVLDQLGLSMTQAVKLFFKQVIMRKAIPFSVIIPEKKRAYVTAAEEAMIEESLQQIGQGKAVEIDMNDEREVKKYFGV
;
A
#
# COMPACT_ATOMS: atom_id res chain seq x y z
N MET A 1 23.96 5.08 30.40
CA MET A 1 22.67 5.54 29.85
C MET A 1 22.94 6.77 29.00
N THR A 2 22.23 6.91 27.88
CA THR A 2 22.31 8.10 27.01
C THR A 2 20.95 8.77 26.99
N TYR A 3 20.91 10.10 26.91
CA TYR A 3 19.66 10.86 26.79
C TYR A 3 19.39 11.21 25.32
N LEU A 4 18.12 11.21 24.95
CA LEU A 4 17.65 11.65 23.64
C LEU A 4 16.79 12.90 23.85
N GLN A 5 17.18 14.01 23.24
CA GLN A 5 16.41 15.25 23.22
C GLN A 5 15.91 15.52 21.81
N VAL A 6 14.60 15.71 21.66
CA VAL A 6 13.95 15.98 20.37
C VAL A 6 13.08 17.22 20.54
N ARG A 7 13.13 18.12 19.56
CA ARG A 7 12.17 19.23 19.47
C ARG A 7 10.88 18.70 18.88
N LEU A 8 9.78 18.88 19.60
CA LEU A 8 8.45 18.45 19.20
C LEU A 8 7.46 19.56 19.54
N GLU A 9 6.49 19.78 18.66
CA GLU A 9 5.40 20.71 18.95
C GLU A 9 4.58 20.19 20.14
N PRO A 10 4.17 21.08 21.09
CA PRO A 10 3.43 20.65 22.27
C PRO A 10 2.14 19.88 21.95
N ALA A 11 1.43 20.29 20.89
CA ALA A 11 0.20 19.62 20.46
C ALA A 11 0.45 18.16 20.05
N ILE A 12 1.48 17.92 19.21
CA ILE A 12 1.85 16.57 18.76
C ILE A 12 2.29 15.70 19.94
N LYS A 13 3.03 16.29 20.89
CA LYS A 13 3.44 15.57 22.11
C LYS A 13 2.24 15.06 22.90
N THR A 14 1.29 15.95 23.19
CA THR A 14 0.10 15.61 23.98
C THR A 14 -0.74 14.54 23.28
N GLU A 15 -0.96 14.68 21.98
CA GLU A 15 -1.72 13.69 21.21
C GLU A 15 -1.04 12.31 21.22
N ALA A 16 0.28 12.27 20.99
CA ALA A 16 1.04 11.04 21.03
C ALA A 16 1.01 10.38 22.42
N GLU A 17 1.12 11.15 23.51
CA GLU A 17 1.00 10.64 24.88
C GLU A 17 -0.38 10.00 25.10
N MET A 18 -1.47 10.65 24.70
CA MET A 18 -2.83 10.11 24.84
C MET A 18 -3.02 8.78 24.10
N VAL A 19 -2.49 8.66 22.87
CA VAL A 19 -2.59 7.42 22.09
C VAL A 19 -1.74 6.31 22.72
N LEU A 20 -0.51 6.62 23.14
CA LEU A 20 0.38 5.65 23.75
C LEU A 20 -0.13 5.14 25.10
N ASP A 21 -0.75 6.02 25.91
CA ASP A 21 -1.36 5.64 27.19
C ASP A 21 -2.52 4.65 27.00
N GLN A 22 -3.33 4.82 25.95
CA GLN A 22 -4.37 3.84 25.60
C GLN A 22 -3.79 2.48 25.21
N LEU A 23 -2.57 2.46 24.69
CA LEU A 23 -1.83 1.23 24.38
C LEU A 23 -1.02 0.69 25.57
N GLY A 24 -1.06 1.36 26.73
CA GLY A 24 -0.29 1.00 27.93
C GLY A 24 1.22 1.22 27.78
N LEU A 25 1.63 2.15 26.93
CA LEU A 25 3.03 2.45 26.63
C LEU A 25 3.40 3.86 27.07
N SER A 26 4.53 4.00 27.75
CA SER A 26 5.15 5.32 27.93
C SER A 26 5.86 5.79 26.65
N MET A 27 6.01 7.10 26.51
CA MET A 27 6.78 7.72 25.40
C MET A 27 8.18 7.09 25.25
N THR A 28 8.87 6.82 26.36
CA THR A 28 10.21 6.22 26.34
C THR A 28 10.18 4.78 25.85
N GLN A 29 9.16 3.99 26.21
CA GLN A 29 9.00 2.63 25.70
C GLN A 29 8.72 2.64 24.20
N ALA A 30 7.85 3.53 23.72
CA ALA A 30 7.53 3.68 22.31
C ALA A 30 8.78 4.03 21.47
N VAL A 31 9.58 5.00 21.92
CA VAL A 31 10.85 5.37 21.27
C VAL A 31 11.84 4.19 21.25
N LYS A 32 11.94 3.42 22.33
CA LYS A 32 12.78 2.20 22.36
C LYS A 32 12.30 1.16 21.36
N LEU A 33 10.98 0.96 21.25
CA LEU A 33 10.39 0.03 20.29
C LEU A 33 10.66 0.46 18.85
N PHE A 34 10.53 1.75 18.55
CA PHE A 34 10.87 2.31 17.25
C PHE A 34 12.31 1.95 16.84
N PHE A 35 13.30 2.22 17.69
CA PHE A 35 14.70 1.88 17.38
C PHE A 35 14.94 0.37 17.26
N LYS A 36 14.27 -0.46 18.07
CA LYS A 36 14.33 -1.92 17.91
C LYS A 36 13.83 -2.35 16.53
N GLN A 37 12.73 -1.77 16.05
CA GLN A 37 12.21 -2.06 14.72
C GLN A 37 13.17 -1.59 13.62
N VAL A 38 13.78 -0.41 13.76
CA VAL A 38 14.81 0.08 12.83
C VAL A 38 15.99 -0.88 12.75
N ILE A 39 16.49 -1.35 13.90
CA ILE A 39 17.63 -2.28 13.96
C ILE A 39 17.28 -3.63 13.32
N MET A 40 16.09 -4.16 13.65
CA MET A 40 15.63 -5.47 13.17
C MET A 40 15.36 -5.49 11.67
N ARG A 41 14.73 -4.43 11.14
CA ARG A 41 14.34 -4.35 9.73
C ARG A 41 15.40 -3.72 8.84
N LYS A 42 16.43 -3.09 9.43
CA LYS A 42 17.41 -2.26 8.70
C LYS A 42 16.75 -1.19 7.82
N ALA A 43 15.58 -0.72 8.25
CA ALA A 43 14.73 0.22 7.52
C ALA A 43 13.88 1.04 8.50
N ILE A 44 13.34 2.16 8.05
CA ILE A 44 12.37 2.93 8.83
C ILE A 44 11.07 2.11 8.93
N PRO A 45 10.51 1.88 10.14
CA PRO A 45 9.38 0.98 10.36
C PRO A 45 8.02 1.61 10.04
N PHE A 46 7.98 2.46 9.02
CA PHE A 46 6.78 3.00 8.40
C PHE A 46 7.11 3.37 6.96
N SER A 47 6.10 3.44 6.10
CA SER A 47 6.30 3.77 4.69
C SER A 47 6.71 5.23 4.53
N VAL A 48 7.86 5.49 3.93
CA VAL A 48 8.34 6.84 3.60
C VAL A 48 8.19 7.03 2.09
N ILE A 49 6.95 7.12 1.65
CA ILE A 49 6.60 7.40 0.26
C ILE A 49 5.86 8.72 0.19
N ILE A 50 6.11 9.49 -0.87
CA ILE A 50 5.19 10.56 -1.25
C ILE A 50 3.94 9.84 -1.77
N PRO A 51 2.77 10.00 -1.13
CA PRO A 51 1.57 9.34 -1.61
C PRO A 51 1.26 9.86 -3.01
N GLU A 52 1.53 9.04 -4.03
CA GLU A 52 0.98 9.30 -5.35
C GLU A 52 -0.55 9.27 -5.22
N LYS A 53 -1.23 10.25 -5.82
CA LYS A 53 -2.69 10.18 -5.97
C LYS A 53 -2.99 8.81 -6.57
N LYS A 54 -3.68 7.94 -5.83
CA LYS A 54 -4.11 6.62 -6.31
C LYS A 54 -4.65 6.81 -7.73
N ARG A 55 -3.90 6.37 -8.74
CA ARG A 55 -4.50 6.09 -10.04
C ARG A 55 -5.47 4.96 -9.74
N ALA A 56 -6.77 5.20 -9.94
CA ALA A 56 -7.72 4.11 -9.90
C ALA A 56 -7.18 3.07 -10.90
N TYR A 57 -6.90 1.86 -10.42
CA TYR A 57 -6.36 0.77 -11.24
C TYR A 57 -7.35 0.31 -12.31
N VAL A 58 -8.58 0.82 -12.23
CA VAL A 58 -9.62 0.66 -13.23
C VAL A 58 -10.20 2.05 -13.48
N THR A 59 -10.03 2.54 -14.69
CA THR A 59 -10.75 3.71 -15.21
C THR A 59 -12.18 3.31 -15.53
N ALA A 60 -13.11 4.27 -15.55
CA ALA A 60 -14.50 4.00 -15.97
C ALA A 60 -14.58 3.37 -17.39
N ALA A 61 -13.58 3.60 -18.24
CA ALA A 61 -13.48 2.97 -19.55
C ALA A 61 -13.10 1.48 -19.45
N GLU A 62 -12.21 1.10 -18.54
CA GLU A 62 -11.85 -0.29 -18.29
C GLU A 62 -12.99 -1.05 -17.60
N GLU A 63 -13.77 -0.41 -16.71
CA GLU A 63 -14.98 -1.00 -16.12
C GLU A 63 -16.01 -1.38 -17.20
N ALA A 64 -16.26 -0.49 -18.16
CA ALA A 64 -17.16 -0.78 -19.27
C ALA A 64 -16.67 -1.94 -20.14
N MET A 65 -15.36 -2.05 -20.37
CA MET A 65 -14.76 -3.15 -21.12
C MET A 65 -14.86 -4.49 -20.38
N ILE A 66 -14.73 -4.49 -19.05
CA ILE A 66 -14.92 -5.67 -18.20
C ILE A 66 -16.38 -6.14 -18.25
N GLU A 67 -17.35 -5.22 -18.15
CA GLU A 67 -18.77 -5.56 -18.25
C GLU A 67 -19.14 -6.15 -19.61
N GLU A 68 -18.64 -5.57 -20.71
CA GLU A 68 -18.87 -6.10 -22.05
C GLU A 68 -18.25 -7.50 -22.20
N SER A 69 -17.04 -7.71 -21.69
CA SER A 69 -16.36 -9.01 -21.72
C SER A 69 -17.14 -10.08 -20.95
N LEU A 70 -17.72 -9.75 -19.79
CA LEU A 70 -18.56 -10.67 -19.00
C LEU A 70 -19.84 -11.07 -19.75
N GLN A 71 -20.47 -10.14 -20.48
CA GLN A 71 -21.64 -10.44 -21.31
C GLN A 71 -21.29 -11.35 -22.50
N GLN A 72 -20.13 -11.15 -23.12
CA GLN A 72 -19.66 -11.99 -24.24
C GLN A 72 -19.41 -13.43 -23.81
N ILE A 73 -18.87 -13.64 -22.59
CA ILE A 73 -18.70 -14.98 -21.99
C ILE A 73 -20.06 -15.66 -21.81
N GLY A 74 -21.06 -14.95 -21.28
CA GLY A 74 -22.42 -15.47 -21.09
C GLY A 74 -23.14 -15.86 -22.39
N GLN A 75 -22.76 -15.24 -23.52
CA GLN A 75 -23.28 -15.55 -24.85
C GLN A 75 -22.50 -16.65 -25.58
N GLY A 76 -21.55 -17.31 -24.90
CA GLY A 76 -20.74 -18.38 -25.49
C GLY A 76 -19.73 -17.90 -26.53
N LYS A 77 -19.48 -16.59 -26.63
CA LYS A 77 -18.44 -15.99 -27.49
C LYS A 77 -17.13 -15.82 -26.74
N ALA A 78 -16.71 -16.85 -26.01
CA ALA A 78 -15.38 -16.87 -25.42
C ALA A 78 -14.35 -17.10 -26.53
N VAL A 79 -13.32 -16.26 -26.57
CA VAL A 79 -12.14 -16.50 -27.42
C VAL A 79 -11.18 -17.34 -26.60
N GLU A 80 -10.94 -18.57 -27.05
CA GLU A 80 -9.87 -19.40 -26.51
C GLU A 80 -8.55 -18.87 -27.07
N ILE A 81 -7.64 -18.48 -26.18
CA ILE A 81 -6.33 -17.93 -26.55
C ILE A 81 -5.29 -18.93 -26.10
N ASP A 82 -4.41 -19.36 -27.01
CA ASP A 82 -3.24 -20.14 -26.62
C ASP A 82 -2.20 -19.20 -26.01
N MET A 83 -1.99 -19.32 -24.69
CA MET A 83 -0.99 -18.52 -23.97
C MET A 83 0.45 -18.83 -24.38
N ASN A 84 0.69 -19.91 -25.13
CA ASN A 84 2.02 -20.26 -25.65
C ASN A 84 2.28 -19.70 -27.06
N ASP A 85 1.28 -19.19 -27.78
CA ASP A 85 1.49 -18.50 -29.07
C ASP A 85 1.67 -16.99 -28.83
N GLU A 86 2.92 -16.54 -28.91
CA GLU A 86 3.30 -15.13 -28.75
C GLU A 86 2.52 -14.18 -29.68
N ARG A 87 2.05 -14.65 -30.85
CA ARG A 87 1.29 -13.82 -31.79
C ARG A 87 -0.12 -13.55 -31.29
N GLU A 88 -0.75 -14.56 -30.66
CA GLU A 88 -2.07 -14.39 -30.06
C GLU A 88 -1.98 -13.54 -28.80
N VAL A 89 -0.99 -13.80 -27.95
CA VAL A 89 -0.76 -13.01 -26.73
C VAL A 89 -0.53 -11.53 -27.06
N LYS A 90 0.31 -11.23 -28.05
CA LYS A 90 0.58 -9.85 -28.46
C LYS A 90 -0.64 -9.15 -29.08
N LYS A 91 -1.46 -9.87 -29.83
CA LYS A 91 -2.67 -9.34 -30.47
C LYS A 91 -3.74 -8.93 -29.44
N TYR A 92 -3.90 -9.71 -28.37
CA TYR A 92 -4.96 -9.50 -27.38
C TYR A 92 -4.51 -8.72 -26.14
N PHE A 93 -3.24 -8.82 -25.73
CA PHE A 93 -2.74 -8.18 -24.49
C PHE A 93 -1.76 -7.03 -24.73
N GLY A 94 -1.33 -6.79 -25.98
CA GLY A 94 -0.49 -5.63 -26.32
C GLY A 94 0.92 -5.66 -25.72
N VAL A 95 1.41 -6.83 -25.32
CA VAL A 95 2.76 -7.07 -24.77
C VAL A 95 3.73 -7.59 -25.82
#